data_AF-A0A2T6J533-F1
#
_entry.id   AF-A0A2T6J533-F1
#
_cell.length_a   1.000
_cell.length_b   1.000
_cell.length_c   1.000
_cell.angle_alpha   90.00
_cell.angle_beta   90.00
_cell.angle_gamma   90.00
#
_symmetry.space_group_name_H-M   'P 1'
#
loop_
_entity.id
_entity.type
_entity.pdbx_description
1 polymer ?
#
loop_
_entity_poly.entity_id
_entity_poly.type
_entity_poly.pdbx_seq_one_letter_code
_entity_poly.pdbx_strand_id
1 'polypeptide(L)'
;MALGVIHNIDQNFDRALYHFAEALKFASGRKAATLWNKIGATLANSGRSEAALLAYEQTLALRPNYPRAWTNLGVAHSNLGDTERAMRFYLTALVLNPAASHLWYYVRSATISLGKFDWLGLAENRDLEGLRALLPAGAVPTRGEILEKGVGKVPQEDSTVLHRLLGMIKNV
;
A
#
# COMPACT_ATOMS: atom_id res chain seq x y z
N MET A 1 37.02 14.86 10.82
CA MET A 1 36.38 13.55 10.54
C MET A 1 34.87 13.62 10.81
N ALA A 2 34.13 14.44 10.06
CA ALA A 2 32.68 14.58 10.28
C ALA A 2 31.95 15.02 8.99
N LEU A 3 32.29 14.41 7.85
CA LEU A 3 31.61 14.70 6.58
C LEU A 3 31.32 13.44 5.72
N GLY A 4 31.29 12.26 6.35
CA GLY A 4 31.02 10.98 5.68
C GLY A 4 29.80 10.22 6.17
N VAL A 5 29.08 10.71 7.19
CA VAL A 5 28.06 9.92 7.91
C VAL A 5 26.62 10.33 7.58
N ILE A 6 26.40 11.46 6.89
CA ILE A 6 25.03 11.94 6.61
C ILE A 6 24.53 11.59 5.19
N HIS A 7 25.38 11.10 4.27
CA HIS A 7 24.96 10.72 2.91
C HIS A 7 24.55 9.25 2.72
N ASN A 8 24.56 8.42 3.77
CA ASN A 8 24.42 6.97 3.59
C ASN A 8 22.96 6.46 3.59
N ILE A 9 22.04 7.15 4.27
CA ILE A 9 20.65 6.66 4.40
C ILE A 9 19.82 7.01 3.16
N ASP A 10 19.96 8.22 2.62
CA ASP A 10 19.18 8.68 1.46
C ASP A 10 19.66 8.03 0.15
N GLN A 11 20.97 7.84 -0.04
CA GLN A 11 21.51 7.19 -1.25
C GLN A 11 21.16 5.70 -1.37
N ASN A 12 20.80 5.02 -0.28
CA ASN A 12 20.45 3.61 -0.33
C ASN A 12 19.04 3.39 -0.91
N PHE A 13 18.09 4.29 -0.63
CA PHE A 13 16.74 4.19 -1.17
C PHE A 13 16.71 4.46 -2.66
N ASP A 14 17.35 5.53 -3.13
CA ASP A 14 17.34 5.88 -4.55
C ASP A 14 18.08 4.86 -5.41
N ARG A 15 19.20 4.31 -4.93
CA ARG A 15 19.88 3.18 -5.60
C ARG A 15 19.00 1.94 -5.66
N ALA A 16 18.32 1.59 -4.55
CA ALA A 16 17.40 0.46 -4.55
C ALA A 16 16.26 0.65 -5.55
N LEU A 17 15.68 1.85 -5.60
CA LEU A 17 14.64 2.20 -6.57
C LEU A 17 15.14 2.09 -8.00
N TYR A 18 16.35 2.61 -8.29
CA TYR A 18 16.97 2.46 -9.60
C TYR A 18 17.10 0.99 -10.01
N HIS A 19 17.64 0.13 -9.14
CA HIS A 19 17.79 -1.29 -9.44
C HIS A 19 16.46 -2.02 -9.62
N PHE A 20 15.45 -1.70 -8.81
CA PHE A 20 14.11 -2.27 -9.01
C PHE A 20 13.47 -1.79 -10.30
N ALA A 21 13.64 -0.53 -10.68
CA ALA A 21 13.14 0.03 -11.93
C ALA A 21 13.83 -0.60 -13.16
N GLU A 22 15.15 -0.82 -13.12
CA GLU A 22 15.85 -1.55 -14.17
C GLU A 22 15.38 -3.00 -14.28
N ALA A 23 15.22 -3.70 -13.14
CA ALA A 23 14.70 -5.06 -13.13
C ALA A 23 13.26 -5.15 -13.66
N LEU A 24 12.46 -4.11 -13.43
CA LEU A 24 11.07 -4.06 -13.87
C LEU A 24 10.95 -4.07 -15.41
N LYS A 25 11.93 -3.52 -16.14
CA LYS A 25 11.95 -3.54 -17.62
C LYS A 25 11.90 -4.96 -18.22
N PHE A 26 12.34 -5.95 -17.46
CA PHE A 26 12.39 -7.36 -17.88
C PHE A 26 11.38 -8.24 -17.13
N ALA A 27 10.58 -7.67 -16.24
CA ALA A 27 9.61 -8.40 -15.43
C ALA A 27 8.20 -8.20 -15.96
N SER A 28 7.38 -9.25 -15.82
CA SER A 28 5.95 -9.19 -16.16
C SER A 28 5.11 -9.97 -15.15
N GLY A 29 3.80 -9.72 -15.15
CA GLY A 29 2.82 -10.40 -14.30
C GLY A 29 3.21 -10.40 -12.82
N ARG A 30 3.28 -11.58 -12.20
CA ARG A 30 3.55 -11.72 -10.75
C ARG A 30 4.94 -11.20 -10.33
N LYS A 31 5.94 -11.28 -11.22
CA LYS A 31 7.29 -10.77 -10.93
C LYS A 31 7.28 -9.25 -10.92
N ALA A 32 6.65 -8.63 -11.94
CA ALA A 32 6.45 -7.18 -11.99
C ALA A 32 5.66 -6.67 -10.79
N ALA A 33 4.56 -7.34 -10.42
CA ALA A 33 3.78 -7.00 -9.21
C ALA A 33 4.65 -7.00 -7.94
N THR A 34 5.54 -7.98 -7.80
CA THR A 34 6.45 -8.07 -6.64
C THR A 34 7.47 -6.94 -6.63
N LEU A 35 8.00 -6.55 -7.78
CA LEU A 35 8.92 -5.41 -7.91
C LEU A 35 8.22 -4.09 -7.63
N TRP A 36 7.01 -3.89 -8.16
CA TRP A 36 6.19 -2.72 -7.86
C TRP A 36 5.93 -2.57 -6.35
N ASN A 37 5.64 -3.67 -5.64
CA ASN A 37 5.46 -3.61 -4.19
C ASN A 37 6.76 -3.25 -3.45
N LYS A 38 7.90 -3.71 -3.95
CA LYS A 38 9.22 -3.35 -3.38
C LYS A 38 9.52 -1.87 -3.61
N ILE A 39 9.28 -1.36 -4.82
CA ILE A 39 9.39 0.07 -5.16
C ILE A 39 8.52 0.89 -4.21
N GLY A 40 7.24 0.54 -4.04
CA GLY A 40 6.34 1.23 -3.13
C GLY A 40 6.84 1.23 -1.69
N ALA A 41 7.30 0.09 -1.17
CA ALA A 41 7.86 0.01 0.19
C ALA A 41 9.10 0.86 0.37
N THR A 42 10.00 0.88 -0.62
CA THR A 42 11.19 1.72 -0.61
C THR A 42 10.85 3.22 -0.67
N LEU A 43 9.83 3.60 -1.45
CA LEU A 43 9.32 4.98 -1.51
C LEU A 43 8.69 5.39 -0.17
N ALA A 44 7.83 4.55 0.41
CA ALA A 44 7.20 4.82 1.69
C ALA A 44 8.23 4.97 2.82
N ASN A 45 9.23 4.09 2.87
CA ASN A 45 10.31 4.13 3.87
C ASN A 45 11.24 5.34 3.70
N SER A 46 11.27 5.96 2.52
CA SER A 46 11.99 7.22 2.25
C SER A 46 11.09 8.47 2.38
N GLY A 47 9.91 8.34 3.01
CA GLY A 47 8.99 9.45 3.23
C GLY A 47 8.18 9.87 1.99
N ARG A 48 8.36 9.20 0.84
CA ARG A 48 7.68 9.51 -0.42
C ARG A 48 6.37 8.72 -0.54
N SER A 49 5.47 8.88 0.44
CA SER A 49 4.23 8.10 0.52
C SER A 49 3.29 8.31 -0.68
N GLU A 50 3.21 9.52 -1.26
CA GLU A 50 2.40 9.76 -2.47
C GLU A 50 2.89 8.94 -3.67
N ALA A 51 4.20 8.89 -3.90
CA ALA A 51 4.79 8.08 -4.97
C ALA A 51 4.62 6.57 -4.69
N ALA A 52 4.64 6.17 -3.41
CA ALA A 52 4.41 4.78 -3.01
C ALA A 52 3.00 4.29 -3.37
N LEU A 53 1.98 5.14 -3.27
CA LEU A 53 0.60 4.80 -3.65
C LEU A 53 0.54 4.27 -5.09
N LEU A 54 1.17 4.99 -6.03
CA LEU A 54 1.20 4.59 -7.45
C LEU A 54 1.81 3.19 -7.63
N ALA A 55 2.89 2.88 -6.93
CA ALA A 55 3.55 1.58 -7.03
C ALA A 55 2.72 0.44 -6.40
N TYR A 56 1.99 0.71 -5.32
CA TYR A 56 1.07 -0.28 -4.75
C TYR A 56 -0.17 -0.49 -5.62
N GLU A 57 -0.70 0.56 -6.24
CA GLU A 57 -1.77 0.46 -7.23
C GLU A 57 -1.34 -0.40 -8.42
N GLN A 58 -0.12 -0.21 -8.95
CA GLN A 58 0.45 -1.08 -9.99
C GLN A 58 0.59 -2.53 -9.53
N THR A 59 1.01 -2.75 -8.28
CA THR A 59 1.06 -4.11 -7.70
C THR A 59 -0.30 -4.78 -7.76
N LEU A 60 -1.34 -4.07 -7.36
CA LEU A 60 -2.69 -4.61 -7.25
C LEU A 60 -3.42 -4.69 -8.60
N ALA A 61 -3.04 -3.86 -9.59
CA ALA A 61 -3.49 -4.01 -10.96
C ALA A 61 -2.99 -5.33 -11.57
N LEU A 62 -1.71 -5.67 -11.34
CA LEU A 62 -1.12 -6.93 -11.80
C LEU A 62 -1.51 -8.13 -10.92
N ARG A 63 -1.76 -7.90 -9.64
CA ARG A 63 -2.08 -8.94 -8.67
C ARG A 63 -3.04 -8.41 -7.59
N PRO A 64 -4.35 -8.44 -7.84
CA PRO A 64 -5.36 -7.97 -6.89
C PRO A 64 -5.35 -8.74 -5.56
N ASN A 65 -4.98 -10.02 -5.61
CA ASN A 65 -4.85 -10.90 -4.46
C ASN A 65 -3.50 -10.79 -3.73
N TYR A 66 -3.00 -9.57 -3.55
CA TYR A 66 -1.76 -9.29 -2.82
C TYR A 66 -2.06 -8.55 -1.50
N PRO A 67 -2.38 -9.28 -0.39
CA PRO A 67 -2.74 -8.65 0.89
C PRO A 67 -1.74 -7.61 1.38
N ARG A 68 -0.44 -7.87 1.20
CA ARG A 68 0.62 -6.93 1.62
C ARG A 68 0.52 -5.57 0.93
N ALA A 69 0.14 -5.52 -0.34
CA ALA A 69 0.02 -4.27 -1.07
C ALA A 69 -1.20 -3.46 -0.60
N TRP A 70 -2.31 -4.13 -0.27
CA TRP A 70 -3.44 -3.50 0.41
C TRP A 70 -3.05 -2.94 1.79
N THR A 71 -2.34 -3.71 2.61
CA THR A 71 -1.80 -3.22 3.89
C THR A 71 -0.93 -1.98 3.69
N ASN A 72 -0.04 -2.02 2.70
CA ASN A 72 0.88 -0.92 2.43
C ASN A 72 0.18 0.33 1.89
N LEU A 73 -0.88 0.19 1.06
CA LEU A 73 -1.76 1.31 0.73
C LEU A 73 -2.36 1.92 1.98
N GLY A 74 -2.83 1.09 2.91
CA GLY A 74 -3.37 1.54 4.20
C GLY A 74 -2.36 2.38 4.98
N VAL A 75 -1.12 1.89 5.10
CA VAL A 75 -0.04 2.61 5.78
C VAL A 75 0.30 3.92 5.07
N ALA A 76 0.42 3.91 3.74
CA ALA A 76 0.72 5.12 2.97
C ALA A 76 -0.39 6.18 3.11
N HIS A 77 -1.67 5.80 3.05
CA HIS A 77 -2.78 6.71 3.31
C HIS A 77 -2.78 7.24 4.75
N SER A 78 -2.49 6.40 5.73
CA SER A 78 -2.35 6.82 7.13
C SER A 78 -1.24 7.85 7.31
N ASN A 79 -0.09 7.66 6.65
CA ASN A 79 1.02 8.61 6.69
C ASN A 79 0.66 9.97 6.04
N LEU A 80 -0.24 9.95 5.06
CA LEU A 80 -0.79 11.14 4.39
C LEU A 80 -2.00 11.75 5.13
N GLY A 81 -2.37 11.21 6.29
CA GLY A 81 -3.50 11.68 7.09
C GLY A 81 -4.88 11.20 6.63
N ASP A 82 -4.98 10.44 5.55
CA ASP A 82 -6.23 9.88 5.02
C ASP A 82 -6.59 8.57 5.75
N THR A 83 -6.92 8.72 7.03
CA THR A 83 -7.20 7.60 7.94
C THR A 83 -8.44 6.80 7.51
N GLU A 84 -9.43 7.44 6.88
CA GLU A 84 -10.62 6.76 6.39
C GLU A 84 -10.30 5.77 5.26
N ARG A 85 -9.50 6.17 4.27
CA ARG A 85 -9.06 5.23 3.23
C ARG A 85 -8.11 4.18 3.80
N ALA A 86 -7.24 4.57 4.74
CA ALA A 86 -6.36 3.63 5.41
C ALA A 86 -7.13 2.46 6.04
N MET A 87 -8.19 2.77 6.81
CA MET A 87 -9.10 1.79 7.40
C MET A 87 -9.64 0.81 6.35
N ARG A 88 -10.18 1.32 5.24
CA ARG A 88 -10.76 0.48 4.17
C ARG A 88 -9.73 -0.48 3.58
N PHE A 89 -8.48 -0.04 3.39
CA PHE A 89 -7.42 -0.90 2.86
C PHE A 89 -6.95 -1.95 3.86
N TYR A 90 -6.88 -1.63 5.15
CA TYR A 90 -6.60 -2.63 6.20
C TYR A 90 -7.67 -3.71 6.26
N LEU A 91 -8.95 -3.33 6.20
CA LEU A 91 -10.06 -4.28 6.17
C LEU A 91 -10.06 -5.12 4.89
N THR A 92 -9.77 -4.52 3.74
CA THR A 92 -9.60 -5.26 2.46
C THR A 92 -8.46 -6.29 2.55
N ALA A 93 -7.34 -5.95 3.18
CA ALA A 93 -6.25 -6.89 3.42
C ALA A 93 -6.67 -8.07 4.33
N LEU A 94 -7.50 -7.79 5.35
CA LEU A 94 -8.09 -8.81 6.23
C LEU A 94 -9.08 -9.73 5.50
N VAL A 95 -9.86 -9.22 4.53
CA VAL A 95 -10.72 -10.07 3.67
C VAL A 95 -9.89 -11.10 2.91
N LEU A 96 -8.71 -10.72 2.41
CA LEU A 96 -7.83 -11.62 1.68
C LEU A 96 -7.03 -12.57 2.59
N ASN A 97 -6.66 -12.10 3.79
CA ASN A 97 -5.93 -12.86 4.79
C ASN A 97 -6.46 -12.63 6.21
N PRO A 98 -7.54 -13.33 6.61
CA PRO A 98 -8.13 -13.17 7.94
C PRO A 98 -7.19 -13.54 9.10
N ALA A 99 -6.19 -14.38 8.83
CA ALA A 99 -5.21 -14.80 9.84
C ALA A 99 -4.16 -13.71 10.15
N ALA A 100 -4.13 -12.60 9.41
CA ALA A 100 -3.21 -11.49 9.60
C ALA A 100 -3.53 -10.66 10.86
N SER A 101 -3.37 -11.27 12.04
CA SER A 101 -3.75 -10.71 13.33
C SER A 101 -3.13 -9.34 13.62
N HIS A 102 -1.93 -9.08 13.12
CA HIS A 102 -1.24 -7.79 13.26
C HIS A 102 -1.99 -6.63 12.60
N LEU A 103 -2.85 -6.88 11.61
CA LEU A 103 -3.61 -5.80 10.95
C LEU A 103 -4.68 -5.18 11.86
N TRP A 104 -5.15 -5.91 12.87
CA TRP A 104 -6.09 -5.38 13.85
C TRP A 104 -5.48 -4.27 14.72
N TYR A 105 -4.15 -4.22 14.85
CA TYR A 105 -3.48 -3.07 15.45
C TYR A 105 -3.72 -1.80 14.62
N TYR A 106 -3.57 -1.88 13.29
CA TYR A 106 -3.80 -0.74 12.41
C TYR A 106 -5.28 -0.34 12.37
N VAL A 107 -6.19 -1.32 12.35
CA VAL A 107 -7.64 -1.06 12.44
C VAL A 107 -7.97 -0.34 13.75
N ARG A 108 -7.50 -0.84 14.89
CA ARG A 108 -7.70 -0.18 16.20
C ARG A 108 -7.13 1.24 16.22
N SER A 109 -5.91 1.43 15.71
CA SER A 109 -5.28 2.75 15.63
C SER A 109 -6.09 3.70 14.76
N ALA A 110 -6.55 3.25 13.59
CA ALA A 110 -7.37 4.04 12.68
C ALA A 110 -8.73 4.40 13.31
N THR A 111 -9.35 3.46 14.04
CA THR A 111 -10.60 3.71 14.78
C THR A 111 -10.45 4.83 15.80
N ILE A 112 -9.36 4.80 16.58
CA ILE A 112 -9.05 5.84 17.57
C ILE A 112 -8.79 7.18 16.89
N SER A 113 -7.97 7.20 15.84
CA SER A 113 -7.65 8.42 15.09
C SER A 113 -8.88 9.05 14.43
N LEU A 114 -9.88 8.26 14.03
CA LEU A 114 -11.16 8.74 13.49
C LEU A 114 -12.17 9.15 14.57
N GLY A 115 -11.86 8.95 15.85
CA GLY A 115 -12.80 9.17 16.96
C GLY A 115 -14.00 8.21 16.96
N LYS A 116 -13.93 7.10 16.24
CA LYS A 116 -15.01 6.12 16.08
C LYS A 116 -15.02 5.12 17.25
N PHE A 117 -15.12 5.60 18.48
CA PHE A 117 -14.98 4.76 19.67
C PHE A 117 -16.00 3.60 19.73
N ASP A 118 -17.19 3.78 19.15
CA ASP A 118 -18.20 2.72 19.03
C ASP A 118 -17.73 1.52 18.20
N TRP A 119 -16.72 1.70 17.33
CA TRP A 119 -16.15 0.64 16.49
C TRP A 119 -15.03 -0.12 17.21
N LEU A 120 -14.55 0.39 18.36
CA LEU A 120 -13.39 -0.16 19.06
C LEU A 120 -13.64 -1.61 19.51
N GLY A 121 -14.82 -1.90 20.04
CA GLY A 121 -15.19 -3.26 20.45
C GLY A 121 -15.17 -4.25 19.29
N LEU A 122 -15.58 -3.82 18.09
CA LEU A 122 -15.51 -4.65 16.88
C LEU A 122 -14.05 -4.89 16.46
N ALA A 123 -13.19 -3.87 16.56
CA ALA A 123 -11.76 -4.00 16.27
C ALA A 123 -11.05 -4.94 17.26
N GLU A 124 -11.37 -4.85 18.56
CA GLU A 124 -10.78 -5.68 19.61
C GLU A 124 -11.23 -7.14 19.52
N ASN A 125 -12.51 -7.36 19.19
CA ASN A 125 -13.07 -8.68 18.94
C ASN A 125 -12.76 -9.23 17.54
N ARG A 126 -12.04 -8.47 16.71
CA ARG A 126 -11.67 -8.84 15.33
C ARG A 126 -12.88 -9.14 14.44
N ASP A 127 -13.97 -8.41 14.65
CA ASP A 127 -15.22 -8.55 13.90
C ASP A 127 -15.16 -7.74 12.60
N LEU A 128 -14.63 -8.39 11.55
CA LEU A 128 -14.49 -7.81 10.22
C LEU A 128 -15.85 -7.52 9.58
N GLU A 129 -16.82 -8.40 9.75
CA GLU A 129 -18.14 -8.26 9.12
C GLU A 129 -18.93 -7.14 9.78
N GLY A 130 -18.86 -7.02 11.12
CA GLY A 130 -19.43 -5.91 11.86
C GLY A 130 -18.86 -4.57 11.40
N LEU A 131 -17.54 -4.44 11.30
CA LEU A 131 -16.91 -3.22 10.78
C LEU A 131 -17.29 -2.94 9.32
N ARG A 132 -17.39 -3.98 8.48
CA ARG A 132 -17.79 -3.82 7.08
C ARG A 132 -19.22 -3.33 6.95
N ALA A 133 -20.13 -3.76 7.81
CA ALA A 133 -21.52 -3.33 7.83
C ALA A 133 -21.71 -1.84 8.22
N LEU A 134 -20.73 -1.25 8.93
CA LEU A 134 -20.74 0.17 9.33
C LEU A 134 -20.19 1.11 8.26
N LEU A 135 -19.60 0.58 7.19
CA LEU A 135 -19.04 1.34 6.08
C LEU A 135 -20.03 1.43 4.90
N PRO A 136 -19.91 2.45 4.03
CA PRO A 136 -20.70 2.52 2.81
C PRO A 136 -20.59 1.23 1.98
N ALA A 137 -21.68 0.83 1.34
CA ALA A 137 -21.71 -0.37 0.51
C ALA A 137 -20.58 -0.36 -0.54
N GLY A 138 -19.83 -1.47 -0.63
CA GLY A 138 -18.69 -1.61 -1.54
C GLY A 138 -17.39 -0.91 -1.09
N ALA A 139 -17.36 -0.23 0.06
CA ALA A 139 -16.15 0.43 0.57
C ALA A 139 -15.03 -0.57 0.93
N VAL A 140 -15.41 -1.79 1.36
CA VAL A 140 -14.52 -2.93 1.53
C VAL A 140 -15.07 -4.05 0.66
N PRO A 141 -14.41 -4.41 -0.45
CA PRO A 141 -14.91 -5.45 -1.34
C PRO A 141 -14.81 -6.84 -0.72
N THR A 142 -15.68 -7.74 -1.15
CA THR A 142 -15.59 -9.16 -0.84
C THR A 142 -14.40 -9.81 -1.55
N ARG A 143 -13.99 -11.00 -1.10
CA ARG A 143 -12.91 -11.75 -1.73
C ARG A 143 -13.18 -12.02 -3.22
N GLY A 144 -14.43 -12.34 -3.58
CA GLY A 144 -14.83 -12.56 -4.98
C GLY A 144 -14.63 -11.31 -5.83
N GLU A 145 -15.14 -10.16 -5.36
CA GLU A 145 -15.02 -8.89 -6.08
C GLU A 145 -13.56 -8.45 -6.29
N ILE A 146 -12.68 -8.67 -5.31
CA ILE A 146 -11.24 -8.39 -5.46
C ILE A 146 -10.61 -9.23 -6.57
N LEU A 147 -11.01 -10.50 -6.66
CA LEU A 147 -10.46 -11.44 -7.66
C LEU A 147 -11.02 -11.18 -9.06
N GLU A 148 -12.25 -10.69 -9.18
CA GLU A 148 -12.91 -10.43 -10.47
C GLU A 148 -12.55 -9.07 -11.07
N LYS A 149 -12.59 -8.00 -10.26
CA LYS A 149 -12.50 -6.62 -10.79
C LYS A 149 -11.10 -6.03 -10.80
N GLY A 150 -10.15 -6.62 -10.07
CA GLY A 150 -8.91 -5.94 -9.74
C GLY A 150 -9.16 -4.62 -9.00
N VAL A 151 -8.14 -3.77 -8.86
CA VAL A 151 -8.41 -2.38 -8.42
C VAL A 151 -9.11 -1.70 -9.58
N GLY A 152 -10.38 -1.33 -9.40
CA GLY A 152 -11.15 -0.60 -10.41
C GLY A 152 -10.37 0.64 -10.86
N LYS A 153 -10.06 0.68 -12.17
CA LYS A 153 -9.07 1.49 -12.91
C LYS A 153 -7.70 0.84 -13.01
N VAL A 154 -7.41 0.41 -14.23
CA VAL A 154 -6.04 0.17 -14.74
C VAL A 154 -5.25 1.46 -14.53
N PRO A 155 -4.20 1.47 -13.69
CA PRO A 155 -3.34 2.63 -13.58
C PRO A 155 -2.67 2.87 -14.94
N GLN A 156 -2.24 4.11 -15.21
CA GLN A 156 -1.57 4.45 -16.47
C GLN A 156 -0.50 3.41 -16.81
N GLU A 157 -0.27 3.18 -18.11
CA GLU A 157 0.65 2.13 -18.59
C GLU A 157 1.92 2.06 -17.73
N ASP A 158 2.35 0.84 -17.39
CA ASP A 158 3.56 0.58 -16.57
C ASP A 158 4.72 1.49 -17.00
N SER A 159 4.86 1.72 -18.31
CA SER A 159 5.82 2.63 -18.94
C SER A 159 5.72 4.07 -18.43
N THR A 160 4.53 4.64 -18.35
CA THR A 160 4.29 6.04 -17.95
C THR A 160 4.49 6.24 -16.45
N VAL A 161 4.01 5.31 -15.64
CA VAL A 161 4.21 5.36 -14.18
C VAL A 161 5.69 5.14 -13.83
N LEU A 162 6.36 4.21 -14.52
CA LEU A 162 7.80 4.00 -14.36
C LEU A 162 8.61 5.23 -14.77
N HIS A 163 8.27 5.89 -15.89
CA HIS A 163 8.94 7.13 -16.31
C HIS A 163 8.74 8.25 -15.28
N ARG A 164 7.51 8.43 -14.78
CA ARG A 164 7.22 9.43 -13.74
C ARG A 164 8.02 9.17 -12.46
N LEU A 165 8.07 7.91 -12.01
CA LEU A 165 8.84 7.51 -10.83
C LEU A 165 10.35 7.69 -11.04
N LEU A 166 10.90 7.31 -12.20
CA LEU A 166 12.30 7.54 -12.54
C LEU A 166 12.64 9.04 -12.60
N GLY A 167 11.72 9.88 -13.07
CA GLY A 167 11.87 11.33 -13.04
C GLY A 167 11.94 11.89 -11.61
N MET A 168 11.16 11.33 -10.67
CA MET A 168 11.21 11.70 -9.25
C MET A 168 12.50 11.26 -8.55
N ILE A 169 13.16 10.20 -9.04
CA ILE A 169 14.42 9.66 -8.47
C ILE A 169 15.65 10.43 -9.00
N LYS A 170 15.61 10.94 -10.24
CA LYS A 170 16.76 11.60 -10.89
C LYS A 170 16.94 13.08 -10.56
N ASN A 171 15.97 13.72 -9.93
CA ASN A 171 15.99 15.15 -9.61
C ASN A 171 16.51 15.46 -8.18
N VAL A 172 17.41 14.62 -7.64
CA VAL A 172 18.07 14.80 -6.33
C VAL A 172 19.58 14.85 -6.51
#